data_AF-A0A948I350-F1
#
_entry.id   AF-A0A948I350-F1
#
_cell.length_a   1.000
_cell.length_b   1.000
_cell.length_c   1.000
_cell.angle_alpha   90.00
_cell.angle_beta   90.00
_cell.angle_gamma   90.00
#
_symmetry.space_group_name_H-M   'P 1'
#
loop_
_entity.id
_entity.type
_entity.pdbx_description
1 polymer ?
#
loop_
_entity_poly.entity_id
_entity_poly.type
_entity_poly.pdbx_seq_one_letter_code
_entity_poly.pdbx_strand_id
1 'polypeptide(L)' 'MTLRDDDAFREWQKQAWTDRGEGWDRRADEMEEMSKRFNDPLLDLAGIERGMIVLDLASGAGEPALSAARRVGVAGQVLA' A
#
# COMPACT_ATOMS: atom_id res chain seq x y z
N MET A 1 -9.35 21.69 -20.96
CA MET A 1 -9.97 20.44 -20.51
C MET A 1 -11.40 20.76 -20.13
N THR A 2 -12.37 20.18 -20.83
CA THR A 2 -13.81 20.35 -20.50
C THR A 2 -14.20 19.29 -19.47
N LEU A 3 -15.17 19.57 -18.59
CA LEU A 3 -15.59 18.64 -17.53
C LEU A 3 -15.90 17.20 -18.03
N ARG A 4 -16.36 17.07 -19.28
CA ARG A 4 -16.65 15.78 -19.93
C ARG A 4 -15.40 14.96 -20.29
N ASP A 5 -14.27 15.64 -20.50
CA ASP A 5 -12.95 15.05 -20.74
C ASP A 5 -12.34 14.56 -19.42
N ASP A 6 -12.50 15.34 -18.35
CA ASP A 6 -12.09 14.96 -16.99
C ASP A 6 -12.82 13.71 -16.50
N ASP A 7 -14.14 13.61 -16.76
CA ASP A 7 -14.94 12.46 -16.32
C ASP A 7 -14.57 11.19 -17.09
N ALA A 8 -14.35 11.29 -18.40
CA ALA A 8 -13.86 10.17 -19.21
C ALA A 8 -12.47 9.70 -18.76
N PHE A 9 -11.59 10.64 -18.41
CA PHE A 9 -10.26 10.33 -17.88
C PHE A 9 -10.32 9.65 -16.52
N ARG A 10 -11.16 10.14 -15.59
CA ARG A 10 -11.35 9.50 -14.27
C ARG A 10 -11.88 8.08 -14.39
N GLU A 11 -12.86 7.86 -15.28
CA GLU A 11 -13.42 6.53 -15.51
C GLU A 11 -12.37 5.58 -16.13
N TRP A 12 -11.59 6.07 -17.10
CA TRP A 12 -10.48 5.30 -17.65
C TRP A 12 -9.44 4.94 -16.59
N GLN A 13 -9.04 5.88 -15.72
CA GLN A 13 -8.11 5.61 -14.63
C GLN A 13 -8.68 4.59 -13.66
N LYS A 14 -9.96 4.72 -13.28
CA LYS A 14 -10.63 3.79 -12.38
C LYS A 14 -10.64 2.37 -12.95
N GLN A 15 -10.96 2.21 -14.23
CA GLN A 15 -10.92 0.90 -14.88
C GLN A 15 -9.50 0.34 -14.91
N ALA A 16 -8.52 1.18 -15.27
CA ALA A 16 -7.11 0.77 -15.31
C ALA A 16 -6.59 0.31 -13.94
N TRP A 17 -7.01 0.93 -12.84
CA TRP A 17 -6.65 0.49 -11.49
C TRP A 17 -7.39 -0.78 -11.08
N THR A 18 -8.67 -0.89 -11.41
CA THR A 18 -9.48 -2.10 -11.17
C THR A 18 -8.84 -3.32 -11.84
N ASP A 19 -8.47 -3.21 -13.11
CA ASP A 19 -7.88 -4.31 -13.88
C ASP A 19 -6.51 -4.76 -13.34
N ARG A 20 -5.76 -3.83 -12.73
CA ARG A 20 -4.45 -4.14 -12.13
C ARG A 20 -4.58 -4.85 -10.79
N GLY A 21 -5.66 -4.62 -10.06
CA GLY A 21 -5.87 -5.16 -8.71
C GLY A 21 -5.73 -6.68 -8.65
N GLU A 22 -6.36 -7.40 -9.60
CA GLU A 22 -6.28 -8.86 -9.65
C GLU A 22 -4.84 -9.37 -9.87
N GLY A 23 -4.05 -8.62 -10.65
CA GLY A 23 -2.65 -8.94 -10.91
C GLY A 23 -1.76 -8.78 -9.67
N TRP A 24 -2.05 -7.77 -8.83
CA TRP A 24 -1.37 -7.55 -7.57
C TRP A 24 -1.72 -8.61 -6.54
N ASP A 25 -2.99 -8.96 -6.42
CA ASP A 25 -3.47 -10.00 -5.50
C ASP A 25 -2.82 -11.36 -5.80
N ARG A 26 -2.81 -11.76 -7.08
CA ARG A 26 -2.21 -13.04 -7.52
C ARG A 26 -0.71 -13.14 -7.24
N ARG A 27 -0.02 -12.01 -7.09
CA ARG A 27 1.43 -11.93 -6.89
C ARG A 27 1.82 -11.34 -5.53
N ALA A 28 0.87 -11.20 -4.62
CA ALA A 28 1.07 -10.51 -3.35
C ALA A 28 2.28 -11.07 -2.58
N ASP A 29 2.36 -12.40 -2.43
CA ASP A 29 3.46 -13.07 -1.71
C ASP A 29 4.84 -12.82 -2.36
N GLU A 30 4.94 -12.94 -3.70
CA GLU A 30 6.17 -12.69 -4.44
C GLU A 30 6.61 -11.22 -4.32
N MET A 31 5.65 -10.31 -4.37
CA MET A 31 5.88 -8.87 -4.25
C MET A 31 6.21 -8.46 -2.81
N GLU A 32 5.64 -9.13 -1.80
CA GLU A 32 5.95 -8.88 -0.39
C GLU A 32 7.43 -9.14 -0.11
N GLU A 33 7.91 -10.33 -0.44
CA GLU A 33 9.31 -10.72 -0.16
C GLU A 33 10.31 -9.82 -0.90
N MET A 34 10.02 -9.45 -2.14
CA MET A 34 10.86 -8.53 -2.90
C MET A 34 10.82 -7.10 -2.33
N SER A 35 9.64 -6.63 -1.90
CA SER A 35 9.44 -5.24 -1.46
C SER A 35 10.00 -4.97 -0.07
N LYS A 36 10.05 -5.98 0.82
CA LYS A 36 10.67 -5.89 2.15
C LYS A 36 12.05 -5.25 2.16
N ARG A 37 12.92 -5.61 1.20
CA ARG A 37 14.28 -5.05 1.08
C ARG A 37 14.29 -3.52 0.91
N PHE A 38 13.23 -2.95 0.33
CA PHE A 38 13.08 -1.52 0.13
C PHE A 38 12.24 -0.87 1.24
N ASN A 39 11.20 -1.56 1.70
CA ASN A 39 10.29 -1.06 2.72
C ASN A 39 10.96 -0.95 4.08
N ASP A 40 11.81 -1.92 4.46
CA ASP A 40 12.42 -1.93 5.78
C ASP A 40 13.29 -0.68 6.06
N PRO A 41 14.22 -0.28 5.18
CA PRO A 41 14.96 0.97 5.36
C PRO A 41 14.07 2.22 5.40
N LEU A 42 12.98 2.25 4.63
CA LEU A 42 12.06 3.39 4.63
C LEU A 42 11.26 3.49 5.93
N LEU A 43 10.81 2.35 6.46
CA LEU A 43 10.14 2.27 7.75
C LEU A 43 11.09 2.61 8.91
N ASP A 44 12.40 2.29 8.79
CA ASP A 44 13.43 2.71 9.75
C ASP A 44 13.58 4.24 9.74
N LEU A 45 13.71 4.83 8.54
CA LEU A 45 13.83 6.28 8.37
C LEU A 45 12.57 7.03 8.82
N ALA A 46 11.39 6.43 8.66
CA ALA A 46 10.13 6.96 9.16
C ALA A 46 9.99 6.82 10.69
N GLY A 47 10.90 6.12 11.37
CA GLY A 47 10.88 5.95 12.82
C GLY A 47 9.70 5.12 13.31
N ILE A 48 9.27 4.11 12.53
CA ILE A 48 8.14 3.26 12.92
C ILE A 48 8.57 2.34 14.07
N GLU A 49 7.95 2.53 15.23
CA GLU A 49 8.26 1.83 16.47
C GLU A 49 7.05 1.12 17.10
N ARG A 50 7.32 0.28 18.09
CA ARG A 50 6.31 -0.46 18.85
C ARG A 50 5.27 0.49 19.46
N GLY A 51 4.00 0.15 19.34
CA GLY A 51 2.91 0.90 19.95
C GLY A 51 2.35 2.04 19.09
N MET A 52 2.94 2.32 17.94
CA MET A 52 2.45 3.38 17.05
C MET A 52 1.16 2.99 16.33
N ILE A 53 0.37 4.02 15.98
CA ILE A 53 -0.78 3.91 15.08
C ILE A 53 -0.34 4.48 13.73
N VAL A 54 -0.39 3.66 12.69
CA VAL A 54 0.08 4.00 11.34
C VAL A 54 -1.10 3.91 10.36
N LEU A 55 -1.18 4.87 9.45
CA LEU A 55 -2.09 4.82 8.30
C LEU A 55 -1.26 4.59 7.04
N ASP A 56 -1.48 3.46 6.36
CA ASP A 56 -0.95 3.19 5.04
C ASP A 56 -2.00 3.58 3.99
N LEU A 57 -1.66 4.54 3.13
CA LEU A 57 -2.58 5.03 2.10
C LEU A 57 -2.27 4.36 0.78
N ALA A 58 -3.30 3.81 0.14
CA ALA A 58 -3.18 3.02 -1.08
C ALA A 58 -2.30 1.77 -0.88
N SER A 59 -2.57 1.03 0.20
CA SER A 59 -1.82 -0.16 0.63
C SER A 59 -1.76 -1.29 -0.40
N GLY A 60 -2.62 -1.26 -1.43
CA GLY A 60 -2.56 -2.19 -2.56
C GLY A 60 -2.69 -3.64 -2.08
N ALA A 61 -1.67 -4.45 -2.34
CA ALA A 61 -1.61 -5.86 -1.90
C ALA A 61 -1.22 -6.03 -0.41
N GLY A 62 -0.89 -4.95 0.30
CA GLY A 62 -0.66 -4.94 1.75
C GLY A 62 0.74 -4.57 2.20
N GLU A 63 1.72 -4.41 1.31
CA GLU A 63 3.04 -3.84 1.66
C GLU A 63 3.08 -2.35 1.29
N PRO A 64 3.60 -1.46 2.17
CA PRO A 64 4.33 -1.73 3.40
C PRO A 64 3.51 -1.95 4.68
N ALA A 65 2.16 -1.88 4.65
CA ALA A 65 1.32 -2.03 5.85
C ALA A 65 1.63 -3.29 6.68
N LEU A 66 1.86 -4.45 6.07
CA LEU A 66 2.20 -5.70 6.76
C LEU A 66 3.56 -5.59 7.48
N SER A 67 4.57 -5.01 6.83
CA SER A 67 5.86 -4.72 7.46
C SER A 67 5.75 -3.74 8.62
N ALA A 68 4.96 -2.67 8.46
CA ALA A 68 4.66 -1.74 9.54
C ALA A 68 3.93 -2.44 10.70
N ALA A 69 2.96 -3.32 10.42
CA ALA A 69 2.17 -4.03 11.43
C ALA A 69 3.05 -4.92 12.31
N ARG A 70 4.02 -5.61 11.71
CA ARG A 70 5.02 -6.41 12.43
C ARG A 70 5.88 -5.55 13.37
N ARG A 71 6.22 -4.32 12.98
CA ARG A 71 7.06 -3.39 13.77
C ARG A 71 6.30 -2.76 14.94
N VAL A 72 5.10 -2.24 14.68
CA VAL A 72 4.29 -1.62 15.75
C VAL A 72 3.82 -2.66 16.77
N GLY A 73 3.68 -3.93 16.33
CA GLY A 73 3.36 -5.08 17.17
C GLY A 73 1.98 -4.97 17.82
N VAL A 74 1.68 -5.89 18.76
CA VAL A 74 0.36 -6.00 19.41
C VAL A 74 -0.06 -4.78 20.25
N ALA A 75 0.88 -3.88 20.55
CA ALA A 75 0.60 -2.64 21.28
C ALA A 75 0.25 -1.48 20.34
N GLY A 76 0.43 -1.64 19.03
CA GLY A 76 0.14 -0.64 18.02
C GLY A 76 -0.93 -1.11 17.04
N GLN A 77 -1.16 -0.32 16.00
CA GLN A 77 -2.17 -0.62 14.98
C GLN A 77 -1.74 -0.05 13.62
N VAL A 78 -2.07 -0.77 12.56
CA VAL A 78 -1.98 -0.26 11.19
C VAL A 78 -3.36 -0.28 10.57
N LEU A 79 -3.77 0.85 10.01
CA LEU A 79 -4.94 1.00 9.16
C LEU A 79 -4.45 1.10 7.71
N ALA A 80 -5.01 0.29 6.81
CA ALA A 80 -4.52 0.11 5.45
C ALA A 80 -5.67 0.11 4.44
#